data_AF-A0A432G469-F1
#
_entry.id   AF-A0A432G469-F1
#
_cell.length_a   1.000
_cell.length_b   1.000
_cell.length_c   1.000
_cell.angle_alpha   90.00
_cell.angle_beta   90.00
_cell.angle_gamma   90.00
#
_symmetry.space_group_name_H-M   'P 1'
#
loop_
_entity.id
_entity.type
_entity.pdbx_description
1 polymer ?
#
loop_
_entity_poly.entity_id
_entity_poly.type
_entity_poly.pdbx_seq_one_letter_code
_entity_poly.pdbx_strand_id
1 'polypeptide(L)'
;MFFRIGRHDTAGEHKIVALVQNRRPAFIEPHQKIGHGENRIAPVGLRHRAGLRRLVLLAMPAEIRELRRRLQQPASPVGRASARQESGIAPDATLKMLRLQYAKAPSPPLKNAPAAHRDLEDELIALVIDRAFLDEADEIRDEMAFDAALRAGRPRLHAVSQEVHELVSNILGQYQAIRKRLSGLTQINWLASTQDMQGQLDRLVFRGFLQAVPWERLRHYPRYLRALALRLEKLPLDPGRDQRWIRELQQVQEAWRERWQVACEKGVVDERLEEIRWLIEELRISLFAQEVKTAVPVSVKRIRKRWNELGL
;
A
#
# COMPACT_ATOMS: atom_id res chain seq x y z
N MET A 1 62.06 19.92 -43.32
CA MET A 1 61.38 18.76 -42.70
C MET A 1 62.15 18.44 -41.41
N PHE A 2 61.51 18.69 -40.27
CA PHE A 2 62.13 19.09 -38.99
C PHE A 2 62.43 17.92 -38.03
N PHE A 3 63.63 18.00 -37.41
CA PHE A 3 64.06 17.72 -36.02
C PHE A 3 63.69 16.40 -35.32
N ARG A 4 64.64 15.54 -34.90
CA ARG A 4 65.65 15.61 -33.79
C ARG A 4 65.08 15.33 -32.38
N ILE A 5 65.63 14.27 -31.75
CA ILE A 5 66.21 14.19 -30.37
C ILE A 5 65.26 14.52 -29.20
N GLY A 6 65.11 13.74 -28.12
CA GLY A 6 65.95 12.69 -27.55
C GLY A 6 66.29 13.02 -26.09
N ARG A 7 66.30 11.97 -25.26
CA ARG A 7 66.96 11.84 -23.93
C ARG A 7 66.38 12.72 -22.79
N HIS A 8 66.56 12.44 -21.50
CA HIS A 8 67.62 11.75 -20.76
C HIS A 8 67.09 11.35 -19.36
N ASP A 9 67.57 10.21 -18.83
CA ASP A 9 68.16 9.98 -17.49
C ASP A 9 67.34 10.24 -16.20
N THR A 10 67.51 9.54 -15.07
CA THR A 10 68.46 8.51 -14.56
C THR A 10 67.85 7.98 -13.25
N ALA A 11 68.00 6.69 -12.90
CA ALA A 11 68.95 6.14 -11.90
C ALA A 11 69.07 6.98 -10.60
N GLY A 12 69.10 6.46 -9.37
CA GLY A 12 69.34 5.13 -8.81
C GLY A 12 69.07 5.25 -7.30
N GLU A 13 68.57 4.20 -6.67
CA GLU A 13 69.34 3.37 -5.73
C GLU A 13 69.97 4.10 -4.54
N HIS A 14 69.48 3.80 -3.33
CA HIS A 14 70.25 3.22 -2.21
C HIS A 14 69.44 3.29 -0.90
N LYS A 15 69.05 2.13 -0.36
CA LYS A 15 68.82 1.93 1.07
C LYS A 15 69.28 0.52 1.45
N ILE A 16 70.34 0.44 2.24
CA ILE A 16 70.73 -0.75 2.99
C ILE A 16 70.73 -0.38 4.48
N VAL A 17 70.33 -1.38 5.27
CA VAL A 17 70.63 -1.67 6.66
C VAL A 17 69.51 -1.36 7.67
N ALA A 18 69.00 -2.48 8.19
CA ALA A 18 68.03 -2.67 9.24
C ALA A 18 68.59 -2.38 10.65
N LEU A 19 67.70 -2.18 11.63
CA LEU A 19 67.54 -3.11 12.76
C LEU A 19 66.47 -2.58 13.74
N VAL A 20 65.41 -3.40 13.88
CA VAL A 20 64.85 -3.92 15.14
C VAL A 20 64.32 -2.88 16.13
N GLN A 21 62.99 -2.86 16.31
CA GLN A 21 62.37 -3.45 17.50
C GLN A 21 60.88 -3.72 17.28
N ASN A 22 60.51 -4.93 17.71
CA ASN A 22 59.26 -5.64 17.50
C ASN A 22 58.37 -5.43 18.74
N ARG A 23 57.23 -4.75 18.59
CA ARG A 23 56.03 -4.94 19.43
C ARG A 23 54.79 -4.83 18.53
N ARG A 24 54.22 -5.99 18.18
CA ARG A 24 52.90 -6.16 17.54
C ARG A 24 51.76 -5.94 18.58
N PRO A 25 50.48 -6.00 18.19
CA PRO A 25 49.78 -5.21 17.16
C PRO A 25 48.39 -4.71 17.65
N ALA A 26 47.78 -3.72 16.99
CA ALA A 26 46.33 -3.53 17.05
C ALA A 26 45.78 -3.39 15.62
N PHE A 27 45.16 -4.48 15.21
CA PHE A 27 44.21 -4.72 14.12
C PHE A 27 44.02 -3.64 13.04
N ILE A 28 44.41 -4.04 11.82
CA ILE A 28 44.04 -3.46 10.53
C ILE A 28 42.66 -4.02 10.16
N GLU A 29 41.64 -3.18 9.99
CA GLU A 29 40.53 -3.48 9.06
C GLU A 29 41.06 -3.29 7.63
N PRO A 30 40.83 -4.25 6.73
CA PRO A 30 39.59 -4.17 5.93
C PRO A 30 39.04 -5.56 5.59
N HIS A 31 37.76 -5.67 5.22
CA HIS A 31 37.33 -6.42 4.03
C HIS A 31 35.84 -6.19 3.78
N GLN A 32 35.63 -5.31 2.79
CA GLN A 32 34.50 -5.28 1.87
C GLN A 32 34.04 -6.72 1.54
N LYS A 33 32.80 -7.07 1.91
CA LYS A 33 32.09 -8.18 1.29
C LYS A 33 30.92 -7.63 0.49
N ILE A 34 31.17 -7.50 -0.81
CA ILE A 34 30.14 -7.49 -1.85
C ILE A 34 29.54 -8.90 -1.84
N GLY A 35 28.35 -9.04 -1.28
CA GLY A 35 27.54 -10.25 -1.36
C GLY A 35 26.53 -10.11 -2.49
N HIS A 36 26.85 -10.70 -3.64
CA HIS A 36 25.89 -10.99 -4.70
C HIS A 36 24.87 -12.03 -4.23
N GLY A 37 23.63 -11.88 -4.71
CA GLY A 37 22.76 -13.00 -5.03
C GLY A 37 21.84 -13.48 -3.91
N GLU A 38 20.55 -13.51 -4.24
CA GLU A 38 19.52 -14.34 -3.62
C GLU A 38 19.06 -13.96 -2.21
N ASN A 39 17.99 -13.13 -2.17
CA ASN A 39 16.87 -13.53 -1.33
C ASN A 39 15.53 -13.00 -1.87
N ARG A 40 14.81 -13.84 -2.63
CA ARG A 40 13.37 -13.67 -2.90
C ARG A 40 12.56 -14.17 -1.70
N ILE A 41 12.81 -13.59 -0.52
CA ILE A 41 12.10 -13.95 0.70
C ILE A 41 11.24 -12.76 1.12
N ALA A 42 9.92 -12.93 1.02
CA ALA A 42 8.98 -12.06 1.71
C ALA A 42 9.41 -11.94 3.19
N PRO A 43 9.38 -10.75 3.81
CA PRO A 43 9.83 -10.57 5.19
C PRO A 43 9.21 -11.65 6.08
N VAL A 44 10.03 -12.24 6.97
CA VAL A 44 9.72 -13.47 7.74
C VAL A 44 8.33 -13.42 8.39
N GLY A 45 7.88 -12.24 8.85
CA GLY A 45 6.54 -12.02 9.41
C GLY A 45 5.38 -12.27 8.44
N LEU A 46 5.50 -11.95 7.14
CA LEU A 46 4.45 -12.21 6.15
C LEU A 46 4.24 -13.71 5.90
N ARG A 47 5.33 -14.49 5.91
CA ARG A 47 5.26 -15.95 5.75
C ARG A 47 4.68 -16.62 6.99
N HIS A 48 5.06 -16.14 8.17
CA HIS A 48 4.50 -16.59 9.46
C HIS A 48 2.99 -16.37 9.52
N ARG A 49 2.53 -15.15 9.22
CA ARG A 49 1.10 -14.80 9.20
C ARG A 49 0.29 -15.66 8.22
N ALA A 50 0.81 -15.88 7.01
CA ALA A 50 0.16 -16.76 6.03
C ALA A 50 0.06 -18.21 6.51
N GLY A 51 1.10 -18.72 7.20
CA GLY A 51 1.10 -20.02 7.86
C GLY A 51 0.04 -20.14 8.95
N LEU A 52 0.00 -19.17 9.86
CA LEU A 52 -1.00 -19.11 10.93
C LEU A 52 -2.44 -19.04 10.38
N ARG A 53 -2.68 -18.23 9.35
CA ARG A 53 -3.98 -18.17 8.67
C ARG A 53 -4.42 -19.53 8.16
N ARG A 54 -3.50 -20.30 7.56
CA ARG A 54 -3.78 -21.66 7.10
C ARG A 54 -4.13 -22.60 8.25
N LEU A 55 -3.44 -22.48 9.39
CA LEU A 55 -3.77 -23.26 10.59
C LEU A 55 -5.17 -22.91 11.11
N VAL A 56 -5.52 -21.62 11.18
CA VAL A 56 -6.86 -21.17 11.59
C VAL A 56 -7.94 -21.75 10.67
N LEU A 57 -7.73 -21.72 9.35
CA LEU A 57 -8.65 -22.29 8.36
C LEU A 57 -8.88 -23.79 8.56
N LEU A 58 -7.85 -24.54 8.96
CA LEU A 58 -7.93 -25.98 9.21
C LEU A 58 -8.55 -26.31 10.57
N ALA A 59 -8.32 -25.47 11.58
CA ALA A 59 -8.81 -25.69 12.95
C ALA A 59 -10.31 -25.43 13.12
N MET A 60 -10.96 -24.68 12.21
CA MET A 60 -12.36 -24.24 12.37
C MET A 60 -13.20 -24.39 11.08
N PRO A 61 -13.31 -25.59 10.50
CA PRO A 61 -13.96 -25.78 9.20
C PRO A 61 -15.47 -25.50 9.21
N ALA A 62 -16.15 -25.61 10.36
CA ALA A 62 -17.57 -25.30 10.47
C ALA A 62 -17.81 -23.79 10.44
N GLU A 63 -17.02 -23.03 11.21
CA GLU A 63 -17.07 -21.58 11.30
C GLU A 63 -16.71 -20.91 9.98
N ILE A 64 -15.71 -21.45 9.26
CA ILE A 64 -15.33 -20.95 7.93
C ILE A 64 -16.43 -21.21 6.89
N ARG A 65 -17.10 -22.38 6.94
CA ARG A 65 -18.27 -22.64 6.09
C ARG A 65 -19.41 -21.68 6.38
N GLU A 66 -19.66 -21.39 7.66
CA GLU A 66 -20.68 -20.44 8.07
C GLU A 66 -20.33 -19.00 7.63
N LEU A 67 -19.06 -18.60 7.77
CA LEU A 67 -18.56 -17.32 7.30
C LEU A 67 -18.79 -17.15 5.80
N ARG A 68 -18.43 -18.15 4.99
CA ARG A 68 -18.69 -18.18 3.54
C ARG A 68 -20.18 -18.01 3.22
N ARG A 69 -21.02 -18.80 3.89
CA ARG A 69 -22.47 -18.75 3.71
C ARG A 69 -23.03 -17.36 4.00
N ARG A 70 -22.54 -16.69 5.05
CA ARG A 70 -22.96 -15.32 5.41
C ARG A 70 -22.48 -14.26 4.45
N LEU A 71 -21.24 -14.34 3.98
CA LEU A 71 -20.71 -13.41 2.97
C LEU A 71 -21.50 -13.48 1.66
N GLN A 72 -22.11 -14.63 1.34
CA GLN A 72 -22.96 -14.79 0.16
C GLN A 72 -24.37 -14.20 0.33
N GLN A 73 -24.81 -13.95 1.56
CA GLN A 73 -26.11 -13.35 1.84
C GLN A 73 -26.05 -11.82 1.67
N PRO A 74 -27.14 -11.17 1.23
CA PRO A 74 -27.26 -9.72 1.30
C PRO A 74 -27.02 -9.24 2.75
N ALA A 75 -26.34 -8.11 2.90
CA ALA A 75 -26.14 -7.49 4.20
C ALA A 75 -27.53 -7.12 4.75
N SER A 76 -27.97 -7.82 5.80
CA SER A 76 -29.24 -7.49 6.45
C SER A 76 -29.22 -6.01 6.84
N PRO A 77 -30.28 -5.24 6.56
CA PRO A 77 -30.36 -3.83 6.97
C PRO A 77 -30.56 -3.76 8.48
N VAL A 78 -29.49 -3.98 9.24
CA VAL A 78 -29.52 -3.86 10.69
C VAL A 78 -29.23 -2.40 11.03
N GLY A 79 -30.28 -1.67 11.41
CA GLY A 79 -30.19 -0.43 12.18
C GLY A 79 -29.57 0.78 11.48
N ARG A 80 -30.33 1.45 10.61
CA ARG A 80 -30.10 2.88 10.32
C ARG A 80 -31.38 3.68 10.50
N ALA A 81 -31.75 3.91 11.75
CA ALA A 81 -32.42 5.15 12.11
C ALA A 81 -31.33 6.22 12.25
N SER A 82 -31.51 7.35 11.54
CA SER A 82 -30.71 8.59 11.66
C SER A 82 -29.32 8.61 11.01
N ALA A 83 -29.27 8.55 9.68
CA ALA A 83 -28.30 9.34 8.92
C ALA A 83 -28.87 9.68 7.53
N ARG A 84 -29.27 10.94 7.37
CA ARG A 84 -29.78 11.55 6.14
C ARG A 84 -28.81 11.31 4.98
N GLN A 85 -29.31 10.67 3.93
CA GLN A 85 -29.27 11.12 2.53
C GLN A 85 -27.99 11.86 2.09
N GLU A 86 -26.91 11.12 1.80
CA GLU A 86 -25.77 11.68 1.04
C GLU A 86 -24.89 10.66 0.28
N SER A 87 -25.23 9.37 0.26
CA SER A 87 -24.53 8.41 -0.61
C SER A 87 -25.52 7.48 -1.30
N GLY A 88 -25.75 7.71 -2.59
CA GLY A 88 -26.58 6.88 -3.46
C GLY A 88 -25.95 5.52 -3.80
N ILE A 89 -25.23 4.91 -2.87
CA ILE A 89 -24.57 3.61 -3.03
C ILE A 89 -25.31 2.64 -2.12
N ALA A 90 -25.98 1.66 -2.74
CA ALA A 90 -26.76 0.66 -2.03
C ALA A 90 -25.89 -0.05 -0.97
N PRO A 91 -26.25 0.01 0.32
CA PRO A 91 -25.49 -0.64 1.39
C PRO A 91 -25.60 -2.17 1.37
N ASP A 92 -26.41 -2.74 0.48
CA ASP A 92 -26.74 -4.15 0.41
C ASP A 92 -26.22 -4.78 -0.90
N ALA A 93 -24.89 -4.80 -1.04
CA ALA A 93 -24.23 -5.39 -2.20
C ALA A 93 -23.92 -6.86 -1.94
N THR A 94 -24.59 -7.78 -2.64
CA THR A 94 -24.24 -9.20 -2.58
C THR A 94 -22.79 -9.44 -3.03
N LEU A 95 -22.09 -10.41 -2.44
CA LEU A 95 -20.72 -10.80 -2.82
C LEU A 95 -20.54 -11.03 -4.33
N LYS A 96 -21.56 -11.56 -5.02
CA LYS A 96 -21.55 -11.71 -6.49
C LYS A 96 -21.37 -10.37 -7.21
N MET A 97 -22.08 -9.33 -6.75
CA MET A 97 -21.95 -7.99 -7.30
C MET A 97 -20.57 -7.41 -6.97
N LEU A 98 -20.11 -7.52 -5.73
CA LEU A 98 -18.78 -7.07 -5.33
C LEU A 98 -17.67 -7.71 -6.16
N ARG A 99 -17.76 -9.02 -6.44
CA ARG A 99 -16.82 -9.75 -7.31
C ARG A 99 -16.82 -9.20 -8.74
N LEU A 100 -18.00 -8.94 -9.32
CA LEU A 100 -18.09 -8.37 -10.67
C LEU A 100 -17.46 -6.98 -10.75
N GLN A 101 -17.70 -6.17 -9.73
CA GLN A 101 -17.11 -4.84 -9.59
C GLN A 101 -15.58 -4.94 -9.47
N TYR A 102 -15.12 -5.83 -8.60
CA TYR A 102 -13.70 -6.04 -8.32
C TYR A 102 -12.92 -6.65 -9.50
N ALA A 103 -13.56 -7.48 -10.32
CA ALA A 103 -12.93 -8.13 -11.47
C ALA A 103 -12.31 -7.14 -12.47
N LYS A 104 -12.82 -5.91 -12.53
CA LYS A 104 -12.30 -4.87 -13.41
C LYS A 104 -11.11 -4.11 -12.81
N ALA A 105 -10.76 -4.32 -11.55
CA ALA A 105 -9.67 -3.61 -10.88
C ALA A 105 -8.32 -3.94 -11.53
N PRO A 106 -7.38 -2.98 -11.55
CA PRO A 106 -6.06 -3.20 -12.13
C PRO A 106 -5.30 -4.32 -11.39
N SER A 107 -4.28 -4.84 -12.06
CA SER A 107 -3.33 -5.76 -11.42
C SER A 107 -2.58 -5.06 -10.27
N PRO A 108 -2.12 -5.83 -9.26
CA PRO A 108 -1.33 -5.26 -8.18
C PRO A 108 -0.06 -4.59 -8.72
N PRO A 109 0.42 -3.53 -8.06
CA PRO A 109 1.58 -2.78 -8.53
C PRO A 109 2.91 -3.55 -8.40
N LEU A 110 3.02 -4.44 -7.41
CA LEU A 110 4.23 -5.25 -7.16
C LEU A 110 4.28 -6.43 -8.14
N LYS A 111 5.34 -6.52 -8.96
CA LYS A 111 5.51 -7.57 -10.00
C LYS A 111 5.50 -9.00 -9.43
N ASN A 112 5.93 -9.17 -8.18
CA ASN A 112 5.99 -10.46 -7.47
C ASN A 112 5.13 -10.46 -6.19
N ALA A 113 4.04 -9.71 -6.16
CA ALA A 113 3.12 -9.75 -5.03
C ALA A 113 2.80 -11.23 -4.71
N PRO A 114 2.94 -11.68 -3.44
CA PRO A 114 2.57 -13.04 -3.06
C PRO A 114 1.16 -13.28 -3.58
N ALA A 115 0.93 -14.43 -4.22
CA ALA A 115 -0.29 -14.72 -4.98
C ALA A 115 -1.52 -14.26 -4.20
N ALA A 116 -1.97 -13.02 -4.48
CA ALA A 116 -3.16 -12.47 -3.89
C ALA A 116 -4.26 -13.47 -4.22
N HIS A 117 -5.15 -13.73 -3.26
CA HIS A 117 -6.26 -14.62 -3.53
C HIS A 117 -6.87 -14.20 -4.86
N ARG A 118 -6.99 -15.13 -5.81
CA ARG A 118 -7.49 -14.79 -7.17
C ARG A 118 -8.94 -14.34 -7.12
N ASP A 119 -9.56 -14.46 -5.96
CA ASP A 119 -10.96 -14.24 -5.71
C ASP A 119 -11.20 -13.38 -4.47
N LEU A 120 -12.18 -12.47 -4.58
CA LEU A 120 -12.53 -11.52 -3.53
C LEU A 120 -13.07 -12.20 -2.26
N GLU A 121 -13.80 -13.31 -2.41
CA GLU A 121 -14.33 -14.06 -1.27
C GLU A 121 -13.19 -14.57 -0.36
N ASP A 122 -12.16 -15.13 -0.98
CA ASP A 122 -10.99 -15.60 -0.26
C ASP A 122 -10.19 -14.44 0.36
N GLU A 123 -10.09 -13.27 -0.32
CA GLU A 123 -9.49 -12.06 0.28
C GLU A 123 -10.26 -11.56 1.51
N LEU A 124 -11.60 -11.60 1.45
CA LEU A 124 -12.46 -11.22 2.57
C LEU A 124 -12.29 -12.17 3.75
N ILE A 125 -12.30 -13.48 3.50
CA ILE A 125 -12.09 -14.50 4.54
C ILE A 125 -10.72 -14.32 5.18
N ALA A 126 -9.68 -14.14 4.37
CA ALA A 126 -8.33 -13.91 4.86
C ALA A 126 -8.25 -12.66 5.75
N LEU A 127 -8.86 -11.54 5.32
CA LEU A 127 -8.89 -10.32 6.11
C LEU A 127 -9.66 -10.50 7.43
N VAL A 128 -10.82 -11.19 7.40
CA VAL A 128 -11.61 -11.49 8.61
C VAL A 128 -10.82 -12.36 9.58
N ILE A 129 -10.13 -13.39 9.09
CA ILE A 129 -9.29 -14.26 9.94
C ILE A 129 -8.15 -13.46 10.55
N ASP A 130 -7.45 -12.70 9.73
CA ASP A 130 -6.33 -11.87 10.15
C ASP A 130 -6.74 -10.91 11.28
N ARG A 131 -7.92 -10.29 11.16
CA ARG A 131 -8.48 -9.38 12.17
C ARG A 131 -9.02 -10.08 13.40
N ALA A 132 -9.61 -11.26 13.27
CA ALA A 132 -10.23 -11.95 14.40
C ALA A 132 -9.19 -12.68 15.27
N PHE A 133 -8.12 -13.19 14.66
CA PHE A 133 -7.19 -14.12 15.30
C PHE A 133 -5.73 -13.69 15.29
N LEU A 134 -5.32 -12.79 14.39
CA LEU A 134 -3.90 -12.56 14.10
C LEU A 134 -3.46 -11.10 14.33
N ASP A 135 -4.16 -10.33 15.17
CA ASP A 135 -3.70 -8.97 15.53
C ASP A 135 -2.30 -9.02 16.19
N GLU A 136 -2.00 -10.04 17.00
CA GLU A 136 -0.71 -10.27 17.69
C GLU A 136 0.03 -11.49 17.10
N ALA A 137 0.04 -11.63 15.77
CA ALA A 137 0.59 -12.81 15.09
C ALA A 137 2.05 -13.15 15.46
N ASP A 138 2.87 -12.14 15.77
CA ASP A 138 4.28 -12.31 16.09
C ASP A 138 4.53 -12.99 17.45
N GLU A 139 3.52 -12.98 18.33
CA GLU A 139 3.52 -13.64 19.63
C GLU A 139 3.10 -15.11 19.55
N ILE A 140 2.43 -15.52 18.47
CA ILE A 140 1.97 -16.89 18.25
C ILE A 140 3.15 -17.74 17.72
N ARG A 141 3.93 -18.32 18.62
CA ARG A 141 5.13 -19.13 18.30
C ARG A 141 5.04 -20.60 18.70
N ASP A 142 4.00 -20.96 19.43
CA ASP A 142 3.74 -22.34 19.87
C ASP A 142 2.24 -22.65 19.85
N GLU A 143 1.91 -23.92 20.09
CA GLU A 143 0.55 -24.45 20.10
C GLU A 143 -0.31 -23.79 21.19
N MET A 144 0.26 -23.53 22.37
CA MET A 144 -0.48 -22.93 23.49
C MET A 144 -0.92 -21.50 23.17
N ALA A 145 -0.03 -20.70 22.57
CA ALA A 145 -0.33 -19.35 22.10
C ALA A 145 -1.35 -19.38 20.96
N PHE A 146 -1.26 -20.35 20.05
CA PHE A 146 -2.22 -20.51 18.96
C PHE A 146 -3.63 -20.85 19.48
N ASP A 147 -3.74 -21.77 20.43
CA ASP A 147 -5.02 -22.11 21.06
C ASP A 147 -5.61 -20.94 21.85
N ALA A 148 -4.77 -20.16 22.52
CA ALA A 148 -5.20 -18.93 23.19
C ALA A 148 -5.77 -17.92 22.19
N ALA A 149 -5.10 -17.71 21.05
CA ALA A 149 -5.58 -16.85 19.98
C ALA A 149 -6.92 -17.34 19.39
N LEU A 150 -7.09 -18.66 19.19
CA LEU A 150 -8.36 -19.24 18.75
C LEU A 150 -9.49 -18.99 19.74
N ARG A 151 -9.25 -19.23 21.04
CA ARG A 151 -10.25 -18.99 22.10
C ARG A 151 -10.67 -17.51 22.15
N ALA A 152 -9.72 -16.60 22.05
CA ALA A 152 -9.98 -15.16 22.08
C ALA A 152 -10.68 -14.65 20.80
N GLY A 153 -10.35 -15.21 19.64
CA GLY A 153 -10.87 -14.76 18.35
C GLY A 153 -12.28 -15.27 18.02
N ARG A 154 -12.64 -16.50 18.43
CA ARG A 154 -13.93 -17.14 18.09
C ARG A 154 -15.15 -16.26 18.39
N PRO A 155 -15.30 -15.66 19.59
CA PRO A 155 -16.46 -14.82 19.90
C PRO A 155 -16.53 -13.53 19.05
N ARG A 156 -15.38 -13.02 18.59
CA ARG A 156 -15.27 -11.78 17.83
C ARG A 156 -15.48 -11.98 16.32
N LEU A 157 -15.35 -13.22 15.83
CA LEU A 157 -15.38 -13.56 14.41
C LEU A 157 -16.59 -12.97 13.68
N HIS A 158 -17.78 -13.06 14.28
CA HIS A 158 -18.99 -12.55 13.65
C HIS A 158 -18.99 -11.02 13.53
N ALA A 159 -18.64 -10.31 14.60
CA ALA A 159 -18.61 -8.85 14.61
C ALA A 159 -17.56 -8.32 13.61
N VAL A 160 -16.36 -8.91 13.61
CA VAL A 160 -15.28 -8.58 12.66
C VAL A 160 -15.72 -8.86 11.22
N SER A 161 -16.41 -9.98 10.98
CA SER A 161 -16.93 -10.29 9.65
C SER A 161 -17.91 -9.23 9.14
N GLN A 162 -18.80 -8.72 10.00
CA GLN A 162 -19.74 -7.66 9.60
C GLN A 162 -19.00 -6.35 9.32
N GLU A 163 -18.08 -5.94 10.19
CA GLU A 163 -17.29 -4.73 10.02
C GLU A 163 -16.49 -4.74 8.71
N VAL A 164 -15.82 -5.86 8.41
CA VAL A 164 -15.08 -6.05 7.15
C VAL A 164 -16.02 -5.99 5.95
N HIS A 165 -17.15 -6.70 6.01
CA HIS A 165 -18.11 -6.72 4.91
C HIS A 165 -18.69 -5.33 4.61
N GLU A 166 -19.10 -4.59 5.63
CA GLU A 166 -19.63 -3.23 5.51
C GLU A 166 -18.60 -2.27 4.90
N LEU A 167 -17.36 -2.30 5.40
CA LEU A 167 -16.30 -1.44 4.91
C LEU A 167 -15.98 -1.75 3.44
N VAL A 168 -15.78 -3.02 3.10
CA VAL A 168 -15.41 -3.42 1.73
C VAL A 168 -16.55 -3.15 0.75
N SER A 169 -17.80 -3.39 1.14
CA SER A 169 -18.98 -3.07 0.33
C SER A 169 -19.05 -1.57 0.02
N ASN A 170 -18.80 -0.73 1.02
CA ASN A 170 -18.76 0.72 0.85
C ASN A 170 -17.62 1.15 -0.10
N ILE A 171 -16.41 0.61 0.10
CA ILE A 171 -15.24 0.90 -0.75
C ILE A 171 -15.52 0.53 -2.21
N LEU A 172 -15.96 -0.70 -2.46
CA LEU A 172 -16.17 -1.19 -3.83
C LEU A 172 -17.36 -0.51 -4.51
N GLY A 173 -18.42 -0.19 -3.77
CA GLY A 173 -19.54 0.61 -4.27
C GLY A 173 -19.10 2.01 -4.71
N GLN A 174 -18.31 2.71 -3.89
CA GLN A 174 -17.75 4.03 -4.24
C GLN A 174 -16.78 3.94 -5.42
N TYR A 175 -15.89 2.96 -5.41
CA TYR A 175 -14.95 2.71 -6.50
C TYR A 175 -15.66 2.59 -7.86
N GLN A 176 -16.75 1.82 -7.93
CA GLN A 176 -17.51 1.66 -9.17
C GLN A 176 -18.25 2.91 -9.60
N ALA A 177 -18.87 3.62 -8.65
CA ALA A 177 -19.56 4.86 -8.95
C ALA A 177 -18.59 5.89 -9.56
N ILE A 178 -17.42 6.05 -8.95
CA ILE A 178 -16.37 6.96 -9.43
C ILE A 178 -15.86 6.51 -10.81
N ARG A 179 -15.53 5.22 -10.97
CA ARG A 179 -15.04 4.68 -12.24
C ARG A 179 -16.03 4.87 -13.39
N LYS A 180 -17.32 4.58 -13.15
CA LYS A 180 -18.38 4.78 -14.15
C LYS A 180 -18.46 6.24 -14.58
N ARG A 181 -18.42 7.17 -13.62
CA ARG A 181 -18.44 8.61 -13.89
C ARG A 181 -17.19 9.05 -14.66
N LEU A 182 -15.99 8.63 -14.25
CA LEU A 182 -14.73 8.93 -14.95
C LEU A 182 -14.76 8.47 -16.41
N SER A 183 -15.29 7.28 -16.69
CA SER A 183 -15.38 6.76 -18.06
C SER A 183 -16.28 7.59 -18.99
N GLY A 184 -17.19 8.38 -18.44
CA GLY A 184 -18.05 9.29 -19.20
C GLY A 184 -17.44 10.66 -19.49
N LEU A 185 -16.31 11.01 -18.86
CA LEU A 185 -15.66 12.31 -19.02
C LEU A 185 -14.57 12.24 -20.09
N THR A 186 -14.94 12.55 -21.33
CA THR A 186 -14.06 12.42 -22.52
C THR A 186 -13.51 13.75 -23.04
N GLN A 187 -13.82 14.87 -22.38
CA GLN A 187 -13.41 16.19 -22.84
C GLN A 187 -11.89 16.38 -22.74
N ILE A 188 -11.26 16.87 -23.81
CA ILE A 188 -9.79 16.97 -23.93
C ILE A 188 -9.19 17.89 -22.86
N ASN A 189 -9.85 19.00 -22.55
CA ASN A 189 -9.44 19.94 -21.50
C ASN A 189 -9.44 19.32 -20.08
N TRP A 190 -10.10 18.18 -19.89
CA TRP A 190 -10.14 17.43 -18.62
C TRP A 190 -9.18 16.26 -18.57
N LEU A 191 -8.47 15.96 -19.66
CA LEU A 191 -7.66 14.76 -19.79
C LEU A 191 -6.62 14.60 -18.66
N ALA A 192 -5.92 15.67 -18.29
CA ALA A 192 -4.95 15.63 -17.20
C ALA A 192 -5.61 15.30 -15.84
N SER A 193 -6.79 15.87 -15.59
CA SER A 193 -7.56 15.65 -14.36
C SER A 193 -8.14 14.24 -14.29
N THR A 194 -8.72 13.75 -15.39
CA THR A 194 -9.28 12.39 -15.44
C THR A 194 -8.20 11.33 -15.36
N GLN A 195 -7.03 11.54 -15.98
CA GLN A 195 -5.88 10.64 -15.85
C GLN A 195 -5.32 10.61 -14.42
N ASP A 196 -5.17 11.77 -13.76
CA ASP A 196 -4.71 11.80 -12.37
C ASP A 196 -5.70 11.10 -11.42
N MET A 197 -7.00 11.34 -11.60
CA MET A 197 -8.06 10.70 -10.81
C MET A 197 -8.13 9.20 -11.05
N GLN A 198 -8.03 8.75 -12.30
CA GLN A 198 -7.97 7.33 -12.65
C GLN A 198 -6.74 6.67 -12.01
N GLY A 199 -5.57 7.31 -12.12
CA GLY A 199 -4.35 6.83 -11.48
C GLY A 199 -4.42 6.76 -9.96
N GLN A 200 -5.09 7.72 -9.31
CA GLN A 200 -5.35 7.66 -7.86
C GLN A 200 -6.27 6.49 -7.53
N LEU A 201 -7.36 6.33 -8.27
CA LEU A 201 -8.34 5.26 -8.07
C LEU A 201 -7.70 3.87 -8.19
N ASP A 202 -6.85 3.69 -9.20
CA ASP A 202 -6.12 2.45 -9.47
C ASP A 202 -5.04 2.13 -8.42
N ARG A 203 -4.47 3.15 -7.77
CA ARG A 203 -3.55 2.99 -6.64
C ARG A 203 -4.26 2.68 -5.32
N LEU A 204 -5.49 3.14 -5.15
CA LEU A 204 -6.30 2.81 -3.97
C LEU A 204 -6.87 1.39 -4.11
N VAL A 205 -7.55 1.10 -5.21
CA VAL A 205 -8.26 -0.18 -5.41
C VAL A 205 -7.66 -0.93 -6.58
N PHE A 206 -6.93 -2.00 -6.27
CA PHE A 206 -6.34 -2.95 -7.19
C PHE A 206 -6.59 -4.38 -6.71
N ARG A 207 -6.37 -5.38 -7.55
CA ARG A 207 -6.52 -6.78 -7.14
C ARG A 207 -5.47 -7.18 -6.10
N GLY A 208 -5.91 -7.59 -4.92
CA GLY A 208 -5.11 -7.88 -3.73
C GLY A 208 -5.06 -6.75 -2.70
N PHE A 209 -5.75 -5.62 -2.90
CA PHE A 209 -5.61 -4.46 -2.00
C PHE A 209 -6.02 -4.75 -0.55
N LEU A 210 -6.96 -5.67 -0.32
CA LEU A 210 -7.41 -6.06 1.02
C LEU A 210 -6.33 -6.77 1.83
N GLN A 211 -5.35 -7.37 1.15
CA GLN A 211 -4.21 -8.03 1.78
C GLN A 211 -2.96 -7.14 1.80
N ALA A 212 -2.85 -6.22 0.84
CA ALA A 212 -1.69 -5.35 0.71
C ALA A 212 -1.77 -4.09 1.60
N VAL A 213 -2.96 -3.68 2.03
CA VAL A 213 -3.18 -2.43 2.75
C VAL A 213 -3.55 -2.75 4.21
N PRO A 214 -2.83 -2.19 5.21
CA PRO A 214 -3.18 -2.38 6.61
C PRO A 214 -4.62 -1.92 6.91
N TRP A 215 -5.27 -2.59 7.84
CA TRP A 215 -6.67 -2.32 8.18
C TRP A 215 -6.91 -0.87 8.59
N GLU A 216 -6.00 -0.31 9.38
CA GLU A 216 -6.04 1.06 9.88
C GLU A 216 -6.08 2.04 8.71
N ARG A 217 -5.40 1.69 7.60
CA ARG A 217 -5.43 2.47 6.35
C ARG A 217 -6.69 2.20 5.53
N LEU A 218 -7.17 0.95 5.44
CA LEU A 218 -8.41 0.61 4.76
C LEU A 218 -9.61 1.39 5.33
N ARG A 219 -9.67 1.60 6.64
CA ARG A 219 -10.73 2.42 7.28
C ARG A 219 -10.80 3.86 6.78
N HIS A 220 -9.71 4.39 6.22
CA HIS A 220 -9.69 5.72 5.63
C HIS A 220 -10.15 5.76 4.16
N TYR A 221 -10.30 4.62 3.48
CA TYR A 221 -10.64 4.58 2.06
C TYR A 221 -11.97 5.25 1.73
N PRO A 222 -13.07 5.05 2.50
CA PRO A 222 -14.31 5.77 2.25
C PRO A 222 -14.15 7.28 2.22
N ARG A 223 -13.21 7.83 3.00
CA ARG A 223 -12.91 9.26 3.02
C ARG A 223 -12.12 9.71 1.79
N TYR A 224 -11.10 8.96 1.38
CA TYR A 224 -10.35 9.25 0.15
C TYR A 224 -11.24 9.17 -1.10
N LEU A 225 -12.10 8.15 -1.17
CA LEU A 225 -13.03 7.97 -2.28
C LEU A 225 -14.12 9.05 -2.29
N ARG A 226 -14.65 9.46 -1.13
CA ARG A 226 -15.55 10.63 -1.03
C ARG A 226 -14.90 11.90 -1.56
N ALA A 227 -13.65 12.17 -1.17
CA ALA A 227 -12.92 13.34 -1.66
C ALA A 227 -12.70 13.30 -3.18
N LEU A 228 -12.39 12.13 -3.73
CA LEU A 228 -12.26 11.92 -5.16
C LEU A 228 -13.59 12.12 -5.90
N ALA A 229 -14.71 11.65 -5.33
CA ALA A 229 -16.04 11.88 -5.88
C ALA A 229 -16.42 13.38 -5.89
N LEU A 230 -16.13 14.10 -4.81
CA LEU A 230 -16.35 15.55 -4.74
C LEU A 230 -15.51 16.32 -5.77
N ARG A 231 -14.25 15.92 -5.95
CA ARG A 231 -13.39 16.48 -7.00
C ARG A 231 -14.02 16.29 -8.38
N LEU A 232 -14.53 15.09 -8.65
CA LEU A 232 -15.19 14.75 -9.90
C LEU A 232 -16.45 15.58 -10.16
N GLU A 233 -17.20 15.93 -9.11
CA GLU A 233 -18.38 16.82 -9.17
C GLU A 233 -18.01 18.26 -9.47
N LYS A 234 -16.90 18.73 -8.89
CA LYS A 234 -16.44 20.12 -9.04
C LYS A 234 -15.64 20.39 -10.30
N LEU A 235 -15.10 19.34 -10.93
CA LEU A 235 -14.26 19.48 -12.12
C LEU A 235 -14.92 20.35 -13.22
N PRO A 236 -16.21 20.18 -13.57
CA PRO A 236 -16.85 21.01 -14.61
C PRO A 236 -17.02 22.48 -14.21
N LEU A 237 -17.03 22.80 -12.91
CA LEU A 237 -17.27 24.16 -12.41
C LEU A 237 -16.03 25.04 -12.52
N ASP A 238 -14.86 24.51 -12.19
CA ASP A 238 -13.58 25.23 -12.28
C ASP A 238 -12.41 24.29 -12.65
N PRO A 239 -12.30 23.88 -13.94
CA PRO A 239 -11.21 23.03 -14.41
C PRO A 239 -9.83 23.69 -14.23
N GLY A 240 -9.76 25.02 -14.32
CA GLY A 240 -8.51 25.77 -14.19
C GLY A 240 -7.92 25.69 -12.79
N ARG A 241 -8.76 25.72 -11.76
CA ARG A 241 -8.36 25.49 -10.37
C ARG A 241 -7.90 24.06 -10.13
N ASP A 242 -8.61 23.07 -10.66
CA ASP A 242 -8.20 21.67 -10.56
C ASP A 242 -6.79 21.47 -11.14
N GLN A 243 -6.53 22.02 -12.33
CA GLN A 243 -5.21 21.95 -12.97
C GLN A 243 -4.11 22.66 -12.16
N ARG A 244 -4.40 23.80 -11.51
CA ARG A 244 -3.45 24.45 -10.60
C ARG A 244 -3.07 23.54 -9.43
N TRP A 245 -4.05 22.87 -8.84
CA TRP A 245 -3.82 21.93 -7.74
C TRP A 245 -3.12 20.65 -8.18
N ILE A 246 -3.36 20.14 -9.40
CA ILE A 246 -2.56 19.04 -9.95
C ILE A 246 -1.08 19.44 -10.01
N ARG A 247 -0.76 20.66 -10.49
CA ARG A 247 0.63 21.14 -10.55
C ARG A 247 1.26 21.23 -9.16
N GLU A 248 0.49 21.66 -8.16
CA GLU A 248 0.95 21.69 -6.77
C GLU A 248 1.21 20.27 -6.22
N LEU A 249 0.31 19.33 -6.49
CA LEU A 249 0.45 17.93 -6.10
C LEU A 249 1.67 17.25 -6.76
N GLN A 250 1.91 17.52 -8.04
CA GLN A 250 3.01 16.94 -8.82
C GLN A 250 4.38 17.25 -8.21
N GLN A 251 4.53 18.36 -7.49
CA GLN A 251 5.76 18.76 -6.82
C GLN A 251 6.30 17.76 -5.78
N VAL A 252 5.46 16.84 -5.31
CA VAL A 252 5.83 15.75 -4.38
C VAL A 252 5.48 14.37 -4.93
N GLN A 253 4.42 14.28 -5.74
CA GLN A 253 3.97 13.00 -6.29
C GLN A 253 4.97 12.41 -7.29
N GLU A 254 5.69 13.23 -8.07
CA GLU A 254 6.56 12.69 -9.12
C GLU A 254 7.78 11.98 -8.53
N ALA A 255 8.48 12.62 -7.60
CA ALA A 255 9.59 12.00 -6.87
C ALA A 255 9.17 10.72 -6.15
N TRP A 256 7.97 10.72 -5.55
CA TRP A 256 7.40 9.51 -4.95
C TRP A 256 7.16 8.41 -5.97
N ARG A 257 6.55 8.73 -7.12
CA ARG A 257 6.19 7.77 -8.16
C ARG A 257 7.42 7.09 -8.76
N GLU A 258 8.48 7.84 -9.05
CA GLU A 258 9.73 7.30 -9.60
C GLU A 258 10.33 6.25 -8.65
N ARG A 259 10.48 6.58 -7.36
CA ARG A 259 11.01 5.64 -6.37
C ARG A 259 10.11 4.44 -6.14
N TRP A 260 8.80 4.68 -6.12
CA TRP A 260 7.81 3.62 -5.96
C TRP A 260 7.82 2.65 -7.15
N GLN A 261 7.95 3.13 -8.38
CA GLN A 261 8.09 2.27 -9.56
C GLN A 261 9.32 1.37 -9.45
N VAL A 262 10.48 1.92 -9.10
CA VAL A 262 11.71 1.13 -8.90
C VAL A 262 11.52 0.07 -7.81
N ALA A 263 10.86 0.41 -6.69
CA ALA A 263 10.54 -0.55 -5.63
C ALA A 263 9.60 -1.66 -6.13
N CYS A 264 8.56 -1.31 -6.89
CA CYS A 264 7.63 -2.25 -7.49
C CYS A 264 8.29 -3.23 -8.46
N GLU A 265 9.23 -2.74 -9.27
CA GLU A 265 10.00 -3.58 -10.21
C GLU A 265 10.92 -4.56 -9.48
N LYS A 266 11.52 -4.12 -8.37
CA LYS A 266 12.33 -4.97 -7.49
C LYS A 266 11.47 -5.90 -6.61
N GLY A 267 10.15 -5.69 -6.55
CA GLY A 267 9.25 -6.42 -5.67
C GLY A 267 9.51 -6.14 -4.19
N VAL A 268 10.05 -4.97 -3.86
CA VAL A 268 10.40 -4.56 -2.49
C VAL A 268 9.35 -3.58 -1.97
N VAL A 269 8.96 -3.76 -0.71
CA VAL A 269 8.11 -2.81 0.01
C VAL A 269 9.01 -1.88 0.81
N ASP A 270 8.93 -0.57 0.56
CA ASP A 270 9.63 0.46 1.35
C ASP A 270 8.59 1.21 2.19
N GLU A 271 8.63 0.98 3.50
CA GLU A 271 7.69 1.59 4.46
C GLU A 271 7.73 3.12 4.45
N ARG A 272 8.89 3.70 4.11
CA ARG A 272 9.05 5.16 4.01
C ARG A 272 8.27 5.72 2.83
N LEU A 273 8.27 5.00 1.70
CA LEU A 273 7.47 5.37 0.53
C LEU A 273 5.98 5.18 0.80
N GLU A 274 5.58 4.16 1.57
CA GLU A 274 4.20 4.01 2.02
C GLU A 274 3.76 5.15 2.94
N GLU A 275 4.62 5.63 3.84
CA GLU A 275 4.31 6.78 4.67
C GLU A 275 4.02 8.03 3.82
N ILE A 276 4.90 8.33 2.85
CA ILE A 276 4.73 9.46 1.94
C ILE A 276 3.47 9.30 1.09
N ARG A 277 3.17 8.09 0.61
CA ARG A 277 1.95 7.78 -0.15
C ARG A 277 0.71 8.24 0.61
N TRP A 278 0.59 7.92 1.89
CA TRP A 278 -0.57 8.32 2.68
C TRP A 278 -0.64 9.84 2.89
N LEU A 279 0.51 10.51 3.08
CA LEU A 279 0.52 11.97 3.12
C LEU A 279 0.09 12.61 1.80
N ILE A 280 0.41 11.99 0.65
CA ILE A 280 -0.07 12.44 -0.66
C ILE A 280 -1.61 12.31 -0.74
N GLU A 281 -2.21 11.24 -0.23
CA GLU A 281 -3.67 11.11 -0.17
C GLU A 281 -4.32 12.17 0.74
N GLU A 282 -3.68 12.52 1.86
CA GLU A 282 -4.13 13.66 2.69
C GLU A 282 -4.00 14.99 1.95
N LEU A 283 -2.92 15.22 1.21
CA LEU A 283 -2.73 16.43 0.41
C LEU A 283 -3.82 16.54 -0.66
N ARG A 284 -4.20 15.42 -1.29
CA ARG A 284 -5.32 15.39 -2.25
C ARG A 284 -6.63 15.81 -1.59
N ILE A 285 -6.93 15.34 -0.39
CA ILE A 285 -8.10 15.81 0.37
C ILE A 285 -8.01 17.32 0.60
N SER A 286 -6.88 17.80 1.12
CA SER A 286 -6.67 19.22 1.43
C SER A 286 -6.81 20.14 0.21
N LEU A 287 -6.37 19.69 -0.97
CA LEU A 287 -6.46 20.47 -2.20
C LEU A 287 -7.86 20.40 -2.80
N PHE A 288 -8.36 19.19 -3.07
CA PHE A 288 -9.53 19.01 -3.94
C PHE A 288 -10.87 18.93 -3.20
N ALA A 289 -10.86 18.63 -1.90
CA ALA A 289 -12.07 18.37 -1.12
C ALA A 289 -11.96 18.96 0.29
N GLN A 290 -11.81 20.29 0.38
CA GLN A 290 -11.63 21.03 1.64
C GLN A 290 -12.75 20.80 2.68
N GLU A 291 -13.92 20.36 2.24
CA GLU A 291 -15.06 19.98 3.08
C GLU A 291 -14.82 18.66 3.83
N VAL A 292 -13.90 17.83 3.33
CA VAL A 292 -13.50 16.57 3.94
C VAL A 292 -12.29 16.82 4.83
N LYS A 293 -12.41 16.49 6.12
CA LYS A 293 -11.34 16.70 7.09
C LYS A 293 -10.14 15.79 6.81
N THR A 294 -8.93 16.34 6.82
CA THR A 294 -7.68 15.58 6.79
C THR A 294 -7.41 14.89 8.13
N ALA A 295 -6.81 13.70 8.12
CA ALA A 295 -6.46 12.99 9.35
C ALA A 295 -5.27 13.64 10.06
N VAL A 296 -4.37 14.25 9.29
CA VAL A 296 -3.20 14.97 9.79
C VAL A 296 -3.04 16.31 9.07
N PRO A 297 -2.43 17.32 9.70
CA PRO A 297 -2.10 18.57 9.01
C PRO A 297 -1.07 18.34 7.90
N VAL A 298 -1.41 18.69 6.65
CA VAL A 298 -0.58 18.38 5.47
C VAL A 298 -0.36 19.59 4.57
N SER A 299 0.77 19.63 3.87
CA SER A 299 1.07 20.58 2.78
C SER A 299 2.25 20.06 1.97
N VAL A 300 2.49 20.59 0.77
CA VAL A 300 3.69 20.28 -0.04
C VAL A 300 4.98 20.46 0.77
N LYS A 301 5.08 21.57 1.52
CA LYS A 301 6.25 21.86 2.38
C LYS A 301 6.45 20.80 3.45
N ARG A 302 5.37 20.34 4.11
CA ARG A 302 5.44 19.30 5.14
C ARG A 302 5.84 17.95 4.57
N ILE A 303 5.29 17.58 3.41
CA ILE A 303 5.66 16.33 2.73
C ILE A 303 7.13 16.35 2.32
N ARG A 304 7.63 17.44 1.73
CA ARG A 304 9.06 17.59 1.39
C ARG A 304 9.97 17.51 2.61
N LYS A 305 9.57 18.14 3.71
CA LYS A 305 10.33 18.02 4.97
C LYS A 305 10.39 16.56 5.42
N ARG A 306 9.24 15.87 5.44
CA ARG A 306 9.16 14.48 5.86
C ARG A 306 9.95 13.54 4.93
N TRP A 307 9.90 13.80 3.63
CA TRP A 307 10.68 13.11 2.61
C TRP A 307 12.18 13.13 2.94
N ASN A 308 12.72 14.32 3.24
CA ASN A 308 14.13 14.48 3.62
C ASN A 308 14.46 13.80 4.96
N GLU A 309 13.56 13.89 5.95
CA GLU A 309 13.73 13.22 7.27
C GLU A 309 13.82 11.70 7.14
N LEU A 310 13.14 11.11 6.15
CA LEU A 310 13.17 9.67 5.86
C LEU A 310 14.39 9.22 5.03
N GLY A 311 15.25 10.17 4.61
CA GLY A 311 16.38 9.89 3.73
C GLY A 311 15.93 9.44 2.33
N LEU A 312 14.76 9.92 1.90
CA LEU A 312 14.28 9.77 0.52
C LEU A 312 14.76 10.93 -0.35
#